data_AF-A0ABD1AV76-F1
#
_entry.id   AF-A0ABD1AV76-F1
#
_cell.length_a   1.000
_cell.length_b   1.000
_cell.length_c   1.000
_cell.angle_alpha   90.00
_cell.angle_beta   90.00
_cell.angle_gamma   90.00
#
_symmetry.space_group_name_H-M   'P 1'
#
loop_
_entity.id
_entity.type
_entity.pdbx_description
1 polymer ?
#
loop_
_entity_poly.entity_id
_entity_poly.type
_entity_poly.pdbx_seq_one_letter_code
_entity_poly.pdbx_strand_id
1 'polypeptide(L)'
;MGRGILEDPVLDIEENVTMIQEQFKWREPDIKSTRISRKFSGQETETNSNDKVAVGTSENGVVAADHETCSKIGAEVLELLGAFCLGVLNPSSSGIGGGAFMVVGSGDSVAKAYDMRETAPLAASQNMFENREAERVVGALSIAVPGEIAGLYKAWERHGRVPWKRLVEPSIKLAREGFEVGSHLAFALSKNEAMIKNDIGLKSVFTNGD
;
A
#
# COMPACT_ATOMS: atom_id res chain seq x y z
N MET A 1 11.01 -45.35 -17.37
CA MET A 1 11.99 -44.75 -16.45
C MET A 1 11.62 -43.28 -16.31
N GLY A 2 11.21 -42.87 -15.11
CA GLY A 2 10.75 -41.51 -14.85
C GLY A 2 11.82 -40.61 -14.21
N ARG A 3 11.35 -39.40 -13.88
CA ARG A 3 11.99 -38.25 -13.21
C ARG A 3 12.84 -37.34 -14.12
N GLY A 4 12.79 -36.01 -14.00
CA GLY A 4 12.23 -35.18 -12.94
C GLY A 4 11.82 -33.80 -13.44
N ILE A 5 10.70 -33.32 -12.89
CA ILE A 5 10.24 -31.94 -12.92
C ILE A 5 11.25 -31.15 -12.06
N LEU A 6 11.78 -30.06 -12.60
CA LEU A 6 12.53 -29.09 -11.82
C LEU A 6 11.51 -28.38 -10.91
N GLU A 7 11.59 -28.69 -9.62
CA GLU A 7 10.88 -27.96 -8.56
C GLU A 7 11.53 -26.58 -8.45
N ASP A 8 10.79 -25.53 -8.83
CA ASP A 8 11.15 -24.15 -8.48
C ASP A 8 11.11 -24.01 -6.95
N PRO A 9 12.15 -23.42 -6.33
CA PRO A 9 12.13 -23.21 -4.90
C PRO A 9 11.01 -22.21 -4.58
N VAL A 10 10.00 -22.70 -3.89
CA VAL A 10 9.02 -21.88 -3.18
C VAL A 10 9.83 -20.94 -2.27
N LEU A 11 9.95 -19.68 -2.67
CA LEU A 11 10.46 -18.60 -1.84
C LEU A 11 9.61 -18.56 -0.58
N ASP A 12 10.18 -19.03 0.52
CA ASP A 12 9.53 -19.09 1.82
C ASP A 12 9.40 -17.65 2.35
N ILE A 13 8.20 -17.09 2.17
CA ILE A 13 7.89 -15.70 2.53
C ILE A 13 8.02 -15.52 4.05
N GLU A 14 7.86 -16.58 4.83
CA GLU A 14 8.05 -16.57 6.29
C GLU A 14 9.52 -16.34 6.68
N GLU A 15 10.49 -17.00 6.02
CA GLU A 15 11.92 -16.77 6.28
C GLU A 15 12.37 -15.36 5.87
N ASN A 16 11.82 -14.80 4.79
CA ASN A 16 12.21 -13.47 4.32
C ASN A 16 11.66 -12.33 5.20
N VAL A 17 10.50 -12.51 5.83
CA VAL A 17 10.00 -11.53 6.82
C VAL A 17 10.88 -11.53 8.07
N THR A 18 11.32 -12.70 8.53
CA THR A 18 12.25 -12.82 9.67
C THR A 18 13.64 -12.28 9.31
N MET A 19 14.15 -12.53 8.10
CA MET A 19 15.43 -11.97 7.62
C MET A 19 15.42 -10.43 7.51
N ILE A 20 14.30 -9.82 7.08
CA ILE A 20 14.13 -8.35 7.06
C ILE A 20 14.10 -7.78 8.49
N GLN A 21 13.58 -8.54 9.46
CA GLN A 21 13.57 -8.17 10.88
C GLN A 21 14.93 -8.35 11.57
N GLU A 22 15.75 -9.33 11.16
CA GLU A 22 17.05 -9.60 11.78
C GLU A 22 18.21 -8.75 11.23
N GLN A 23 18.21 -8.41 9.93
CA GLN A 23 19.29 -7.60 9.33
C GLN A 23 19.23 -6.12 9.69
N PHE A 24 18.05 -5.63 10.08
CA PHE A 24 17.84 -4.28 10.56
C PHE A 24 17.32 -4.40 11.99
N LYS A 25 18.11 -3.98 12.99
CA LYS A 25 17.63 -3.87 14.39
C LYS A 25 16.53 -2.81 14.48
N TRP A 26 15.34 -3.11 13.99
CA TRP A 26 14.17 -2.27 14.11
C TRP A 26 13.77 -2.23 15.58
N ARG A 27 13.77 -1.03 16.17
CA ARG A 27 12.89 -0.79 17.31
C ARG A 27 11.48 -1.07 16.83
N GLU A 28 10.73 -1.91 17.55
CA GLU A 28 9.29 -1.99 17.34
C GLU A 28 8.75 -0.55 17.29
N PRO A 29 8.13 -0.12 16.19
CA PRO A 29 7.52 1.20 16.19
C PRO A 29 6.47 1.18 17.31
N ASP A 30 6.54 2.16 18.20
CA ASP A 30 5.53 2.48 19.21
C ASP A 30 4.25 2.89 18.47
N ILE A 31 3.60 1.93 17.81
CA ILE A 31 2.32 2.11 17.12
C ILE A 31 1.28 2.22 18.23
N LYS A 32 1.13 3.45 18.71
CA LYS A 32 0.13 3.80 19.71
C LYS A 32 -1.23 3.75 19.03
N SER A 33 -2.02 2.73 19.35
CA SER A 33 -3.45 2.78 19.06
C SER A 33 -4.04 3.92 19.89
N THR A 34 -4.29 5.06 19.26
CA THR A 34 -4.89 6.20 19.96
C THR A 34 -6.39 6.05 19.93
N ARG A 35 -7.03 6.13 21.10
CA ARG A 35 -8.48 6.15 21.23
C ARG A 35 -8.99 7.50 20.73
N ILE A 36 -9.74 7.50 19.63
CA ILE A 36 -10.44 8.69 19.16
C ILE A 36 -11.90 8.56 19.61
N SER A 37 -12.28 9.32 20.64
CA SER A 37 -13.64 9.34 21.20
C SER A 37 -14.45 10.57 20.75
N ARG A 38 -14.07 11.22 19.65
CA ARG A 38 -14.86 12.35 19.12
C ARG A 38 -15.98 11.79 18.25
N LYS A 39 -17.21 12.27 18.45
CA LYS A 39 -18.27 12.17 17.44
C LYS A 39 -17.71 12.79 16.16
N PHE A 40 -17.62 12.00 15.08
CA PHE A 40 -17.31 12.52 13.76
C PHE A 40 -18.34 13.60 13.43
N SER A 41 -17.90 14.86 13.34
CA SER A 41 -18.74 16.02 13.02
C SER A 41 -18.53 16.49 11.58
N GLY A 42 -17.94 15.63 10.73
CA GLY A 42 -17.79 15.93 9.32
C GLY A 42 -19.18 16.16 8.72
N GLN A 43 -19.38 17.30 8.08
CA GLN A 43 -20.53 17.48 7.19
C GLN A 43 -20.39 16.45 6.06
N GLU A 44 -21.44 15.65 5.83
CA GLU A 44 -21.60 14.95 4.56
C GLU A 44 -21.64 16.00 3.46
N THR A 45 -20.58 16.04 2.65
CA THR A 45 -20.60 16.82 1.41
C THR A 45 -21.10 15.90 0.31
N GLU A 46 -22.35 16.09 -0.10
CA GLU A 46 -22.84 15.53 -1.36
C GLU A 46 -21.97 16.08 -2.50
N THR A 47 -21.30 15.18 -3.23
CA THR A 47 -20.61 15.54 -4.46
C THR A 47 -21.65 15.85 -5.52
N ASN A 48 -21.84 17.14 -5.84
CA ASN A 48 -22.65 17.58 -6.97
C ASN A 48 -21.91 17.33 -8.31
N SER A 49 -21.66 16.06 -8.65
CA SER A 49 -21.38 15.68 -10.03
C SER A 49 -22.71 15.36 -10.71
N ASN A 50 -23.06 16.09 -11.77
CA ASN A 50 -24.21 15.78 -12.62
C ASN A 50 -24.06 14.45 -13.41
N ASP A 51 -22.95 13.74 -13.22
CA ASP A 51 -22.80 12.36 -13.64
C ASP A 51 -23.68 11.48 -12.75
N LYS A 52 -24.43 10.56 -13.36
CA LYS A 52 -25.23 9.57 -12.61
C LYS A 52 -24.28 8.77 -11.71
N VAL A 53 -24.16 9.16 -10.44
CA VAL A 53 -23.39 8.42 -9.45
C VAL A 53 -24.07 7.06 -9.31
N ALA A 54 -23.42 6.02 -9.82
CA ALA A 54 -23.87 4.65 -9.61
C ALA A 54 -23.65 4.30 -8.14
N VAL A 55 -24.72 4.35 -7.34
CA VAL A 55 -24.68 3.90 -5.94
C VAL A 55 -24.77 2.37 -5.94
N GLY A 56 -23.68 1.71 -5.59
CA GLY A 56 -23.66 0.27 -5.32
C GLY A 56 -24.10 0.00 -3.89
N THR A 57 -25.11 -0.85 -3.70
CA THR A 57 -25.54 -1.32 -2.38
C THR A 57 -25.25 -2.80 -2.20
N SER A 58 -25.02 -3.23 -0.97
CA SER A 58 -24.76 -4.62 -0.60
C SER A 58 -25.34 -4.89 0.77
N GLU A 59 -25.89 -6.09 0.97
CA GLU A 59 -26.44 -6.52 2.26
C GLU A 59 -25.35 -6.84 3.29
N ASN A 60 -24.16 -7.24 2.82
CA ASN A 60 -23.11 -7.80 3.68
C ASN A 60 -21.95 -6.82 3.95
N GLY A 61 -21.76 -5.82 3.09
CA GLY A 61 -20.65 -4.88 3.17
C GLY A 61 -20.19 -4.40 1.80
N VAL A 62 -19.43 -3.30 1.80
CA VAL A 62 -18.92 -2.66 0.60
C VAL A 62 -17.43 -2.39 0.75
N VAL A 63 -16.68 -2.51 -0.35
CA VAL A 63 -15.30 -2.05 -0.46
C VAL A 63 -15.22 -1.04 -1.60
N ALA A 64 -14.70 0.15 -1.29
CA ALA A 64 -14.49 1.21 -2.27
C ALA A 64 -13.00 1.54 -2.34
N ALA A 65 -12.39 1.23 -3.47
CA ALA A 65 -11.02 1.58 -3.83
C ALA A 65 -11.02 2.42 -5.12
N ASP A 66 -9.91 3.13 -5.37
CA ASP A 66 -9.76 3.97 -6.58
C ASP A 66 -9.51 3.16 -7.87
N HIS A 67 -9.43 1.83 -7.75
CA HIS A 67 -9.35 0.89 -8.87
C HIS A 67 -10.38 -0.24 -8.72
N GLU A 68 -11.14 -0.51 -9.79
CA GLU A 68 -12.24 -1.49 -9.74
C GLU A 68 -11.79 -2.90 -9.35
N THR A 69 -10.66 -3.37 -9.89
CA THR A 69 -10.05 -4.66 -9.53
C THR A 69 -9.77 -4.77 -8.04
N CYS A 70 -9.29 -3.70 -7.40
CA CYS A 70 -9.01 -3.71 -5.97
C CYS A 70 -10.28 -3.65 -5.11
N SER A 71 -11.33 -2.97 -5.58
CA SER A 71 -12.66 -3.06 -4.96
C SER A 71 -13.22 -4.48 -5.04
N LYS A 72 -13.09 -5.16 -6.19
CA LYS A 72 -13.54 -6.55 -6.40
C LYS A 72 -12.78 -7.53 -5.51
N ILE A 73 -11.44 -7.49 -5.54
CA ILE A 73 -10.58 -8.33 -4.69
C ILE A 73 -10.89 -8.09 -3.21
N GLY A 74 -11.02 -6.82 -2.80
CA GLY A 74 -11.38 -6.47 -1.43
C GLY A 74 -12.76 -6.97 -1.02
N ALA A 75 -13.75 -6.92 -1.91
CA ALA A 75 -15.11 -7.40 -1.63
C ALA A 75 -15.19 -8.94 -1.51
N GLU A 76 -14.36 -9.69 -2.24
CA GLU A 76 -14.32 -11.16 -2.14
C GLU A 76 -13.91 -11.67 -0.75
N VAL A 77 -13.08 -10.90 -0.04
CA VAL A 77 -12.52 -11.29 1.26
C VAL A 77 -13.03 -10.39 2.41
N LEU A 78 -13.64 -9.24 2.08
CA LEU A 78 -14.11 -8.19 3.00
C LEU A 78 -13.03 -7.75 4.01
N GLU A 79 -11.77 -7.72 3.59
CA GLU A 79 -10.61 -7.37 4.42
C GLU A 79 -9.63 -6.42 3.70
N LEU A 80 -8.54 -6.07 4.40
CA LEU A 80 -7.48 -5.08 4.14
C LEU A 80 -6.69 -5.21 2.81
N LEU A 81 -7.23 -5.93 1.82
CA LEU A 81 -6.63 -6.22 0.51
C LEU A 81 -6.40 -5.01 -0.39
N GLY A 82 -7.16 -3.94 -0.18
CA GLY A 82 -7.11 -2.76 -1.03
C GLY A 82 -5.69 -2.19 -1.14
N ALA A 83 -4.96 -2.10 -0.02
CA ALA A 83 -3.64 -1.47 0.00
C ALA A 83 -2.60 -2.19 -0.88
N PHE A 84 -2.47 -3.52 -0.76
CA PHE A 84 -1.52 -4.28 -1.58
C PHE A 84 -1.91 -4.29 -3.05
N CYS A 85 -3.19 -4.39 -3.37
CA CYS A 85 -3.66 -4.34 -4.75
C CYS A 85 -3.39 -2.96 -5.37
N LEU A 86 -3.68 -1.87 -4.63
CA LEU A 86 -3.43 -0.50 -5.08
C LEU A 86 -1.95 -0.19 -5.23
N GLY A 87 -1.09 -0.75 -4.38
CA GLY A 87 0.36 -0.65 -4.56
C GLY A 87 0.87 -1.23 -5.88
N VAL A 88 0.15 -2.20 -6.46
CA VAL A 88 0.47 -2.80 -7.76
C VAL A 88 -0.19 -2.03 -8.90
N LEU A 89 -1.48 -1.72 -8.81
CA LEU A 89 -2.25 -1.13 -9.91
C LEU A 89 -2.10 0.39 -10.02
N ASN A 90 -1.84 1.08 -8.90
CA ASN A 90 -1.65 2.53 -8.81
C ASN A 90 -0.35 2.88 -8.04
N PRO A 91 0.82 2.41 -8.51
CA PRO A 91 2.10 2.58 -7.79
C PRO A 91 2.57 4.04 -7.68
N SER A 92 1.99 4.97 -8.43
CA SER A 92 2.27 6.40 -8.32
C SER A 92 1.63 7.06 -7.08
N SER A 93 0.67 6.40 -6.44
CA SER A 93 -0.13 6.96 -5.34
C SER A 93 0.19 6.35 -3.98
N SER A 94 0.37 5.03 -3.94
CA SER A 94 0.49 4.23 -2.72
C SER A 94 1.35 3.00 -2.96
N GLY A 95 1.83 2.37 -1.89
CA GLY A 95 2.50 1.08 -1.99
C GLY A 95 3.50 0.85 -0.86
N ILE A 96 4.03 -0.37 -0.81
CA ILE A 96 4.84 -0.89 0.32
C ILE A 96 6.06 -0.05 0.72
N GLY A 97 6.52 0.86 -0.14
CA GLY A 97 7.61 1.81 0.14
C GLY A 97 7.19 3.07 0.88
N GLY A 98 5.90 3.25 1.20
CA GLY A 98 5.36 4.44 1.86
C GLY A 98 4.82 4.17 3.26
N GLY A 99 3.76 4.90 3.60
CA GLY A 99 3.06 4.83 4.87
C GLY A 99 1.57 5.10 4.71
N ALA A 100 0.81 4.81 5.76
CA ALA A 100 -0.64 4.92 5.74
C ALA A 100 -1.21 5.33 7.11
N PHE A 101 -2.49 5.69 7.10
CA PHE A 101 -3.31 5.74 8.30
C PHE A 101 -4.53 4.86 8.09
N MET A 102 -4.94 4.15 9.14
CA MET A 102 -6.17 3.35 9.09
C MET A 102 -6.99 3.63 10.34
N VAL A 103 -8.27 3.88 10.13
CA VAL A 103 -9.25 4.06 11.20
C VAL A 103 -10.22 2.89 11.15
N VAL A 104 -10.30 2.14 12.24
CA VAL A 104 -11.17 0.98 12.38
C VAL A 104 -12.27 1.32 13.39
N GLY A 105 -13.50 1.37 12.91
CA GLY A 105 -14.70 1.39 13.76
C GLY A 105 -15.25 -0.03 13.90
N SER A 106 -15.40 -0.52 15.13
CA SER A 106 -16.39 -1.57 15.41
C SER A 106 -17.72 -0.88 15.72
N GLY A 107 -18.86 -1.59 15.70
CA GLY A 107 -20.15 -1.02 16.13
C GLY A 107 -20.19 -0.51 17.59
N ASP A 108 -19.06 -0.60 18.29
CA ASP A 108 -18.80 0.06 19.56
C ASP A 108 -18.59 1.57 19.32
N SER A 109 -18.87 2.40 20.32
CA SER A 109 -18.74 3.86 20.21
C SER A 109 -17.29 4.39 20.11
N VAL A 110 -16.31 3.51 19.86
CA VAL A 110 -14.88 3.83 19.92
C VAL A 110 -14.15 3.34 18.67
N ALA A 111 -13.62 4.29 17.88
CA ALA A 111 -12.72 3.99 16.78
C ALA A 111 -11.27 3.84 17.26
N LYS A 112 -10.53 2.95 16.60
CA LYS A 112 -9.08 2.77 16.76
C LYS A 112 -8.38 3.34 15.53
N ALA A 113 -7.36 4.16 15.76
CA ALA A 113 -6.48 4.64 14.69
C ALA A 113 -5.13 3.89 14.73
N TYR A 114 -4.65 3.52 13.55
CA TYR A 114 -3.33 2.96 13.31
C TYR A 114 -2.55 3.99 12.52
N ASP A 115 -1.50 4.50 13.15
CA ASP A 115 -0.51 5.37 12.52
C ASP A 115 0.61 4.50 11.98
N MET A 116 0.72 4.50 10.66
CA MET A 116 1.68 3.72 9.88
C MET A 116 2.45 4.68 8.97
N ARG A 117 2.50 5.97 9.36
CA ARG A 117 3.20 7.02 8.63
C ARG A 117 4.70 6.76 8.64
N GLU A 118 5.35 7.16 7.58
CA GLU A 118 6.80 7.10 7.50
C GLU A 118 7.44 7.94 8.62
N THR A 119 8.60 7.52 9.09
CA THR A 119 9.36 8.23 10.12
C THR A 119 10.69 8.71 9.59
N ALA A 120 11.19 9.83 10.11
CA ALA A 120 12.52 10.30 9.75
C ALA A 120 13.57 9.23 10.15
N PRO A 121 14.53 8.89 9.26
CA PRO A 121 15.61 7.96 9.60
C PRO A 121 16.40 8.43 10.83
N LEU A 122 17.02 7.50 11.55
CA LEU A 122 17.78 7.81 12.78
C LEU A 122 18.92 8.83 12.55
N ALA A 123 19.49 8.83 11.35
CA ALA A 123 20.55 9.75 10.95
C ALA A 123 20.05 11.12 10.44
N ALA A 124 18.73 11.34 10.39
CA ALA A 124 18.16 12.60 9.92
C ALA A 124 18.49 13.75 10.89
N SER A 125 18.74 14.92 10.34
CA SER A 125 18.93 16.17 11.09
C SER A 125 18.03 17.26 10.56
N GLN A 126 17.77 18.28 11.39
CA GLN A 126 16.90 19.40 11.02
C GLN A 126 17.35 20.13 9.74
N ASN A 127 18.66 20.17 9.49
CA ASN A 127 19.28 20.92 8.41
C ASN A 127 19.85 20.04 7.27
N MET A 128 19.48 18.76 7.20
CA MET A 128 20.04 17.82 6.21
C MET A 128 19.79 18.20 4.74
N PHE A 129 18.87 19.13 4.48
CA PHE A 129 18.53 19.64 3.15
C PHE A 129 19.01 21.07 2.85
N GLU A 130 19.76 21.71 3.76
CA GLU A 130 20.31 23.04 3.48
C GLU A 130 21.23 23.00 2.25
N ASN A 131 20.93 23.82 1.23
CA ASN A 131 21.61 23.85 -0.07
C ASN A 131 21.45 22.55 -0.89
N ARG A 132 20.45 21.72 -0.56
CA ARG A 132 20.12 20.45 -1.23
C ARG A 132 18.62 20.33 -1.46
N GLU A 133 17.96 21.43 -1.81
CA GLU A 133 16.50 21.52 -1.87
C GLU A 133 15.86 20.53 -2.85
N ALA A 134 16.56 20.18 -3.94
CA ALA A 134 16.11 19.16 -4.89
C ALA A 134 16.08 17.74 -4.29
N GLU A 135 17.05 17.42 -3.42
CA GLU A 135 17.17 16.11 -2.75
C GLU A 135 16.08 15.89 -1.69
N ARG A 136 15.29 16.92 -1.36
CA ARG A 136 14.10 16.81 -0.50
C ARG A 136 12.94 16.09 -1.19
N VAL A 137 12.90 16.11 -2.53
CA VAL A 137 11.78 15.57 -3.33
C VAL A 137 12.23 14.38 -4.17
N VAL A 138 13.49 14.35 -4.60
CA VAL A 138 14.01 13.34 -5.53
C VAL A 138 15.27 12.70 -4.98
N GLY A 139 15.35 11.37 -5.09
CA GLY A 139 16.53 10.58 -4.73
C GLY A 139 16.46 9.94 -3.35
N ALA A 140 17.49 9.17 -2.98
CA ALA A 140 17.44 8.38 -1.76
C ALA A 140 17.35 9.21 -0.46
N LEU A 141 17.87 10.44 -0.46
CA LEU A 141 17.85 11.30 0.72
C LEU A 141 16.42 11.80 1.08
N SER A 142 15.50 11.82 0.10
CA SER A 142 14.09 12.18 0.36
C SER A 142 13.28 11.02 0.96
N ILE A 143 13.86 9.82 1.06
CA ILE A 143 13.15 8.62 1.52
C ILE A 143 13.12 8.59 3.04
N ALA A 144 11.91 8.63 3.59
CA ALA A 144 11.65 8.32 4.99
C ALA A 144 11.54 6.81 5.21
N VAL A 145 11.56 6.38 6.46
CA VAL A 145 11.47 4.97 6.85
C VAL A 145 10.05 4.45 6.60
N PRO A 146 9.81 3.49 5.67
CA PRO A 146 8.46 3.03 5.33
C PRO A 146 7.75 2.37 6.50
N GLY A 147 6.44 2.61 6.62
CA GLY A 147 5.60 2.14 7.73
C GLY A 147 4.43 1.25 7.32
N GLU A 148 4.07 1.22 6.03
CA GLU A 148 2.81 0.62 5.56
C GLU A 148 2.68 -0.87 5.91
N ILE A 149 3.66 -1.71 5.55
CA ILE A 149 3.59 -3.16 5.82
C ILE A 149 3.51 -3.42 7.33
N ALA A 150 4.37 -2.78 8.13
CA ALA A 150 4.43 -3.01 9.57
C ALA A 150 3.09 -2.66 10.24
N GLY A 151 2.48 -1.56 9.81
CA GLY A 151 1.19 -1.14 10.32
C GLY A 151 0.02 -2.02 9.88
N LEU A 152 -0.03 -2.42 8.60
CA LEU A 152 -1.03 -3.36 8.08
C LEU A 152 -0.94 -4.72 8.77
N TYR A 153 0.28 -5.20 9.03
CA TYR A 153 0.50 -6.43 9.77
C TYR A 153 -0.01 -6.33 11.22
N LYS A 154 0.32 -5.25 11.95
CA LYS A 154 -0.22 -5.03 13.32
C LYS A 154 -1.74 -4.93 13.36
N ALA A 155 -2.33 -4.33 12.33
CA ALA A 155 -3.78 -4.29 12.18
C ALA A 155 -4.36 -5.70 11.97
N TRP A 156 -3.73 -6.48 11.11
CA TRP A 156 -4.09 -7.87 10.85
C TRP A 156 -3.94 -8.76 12.08
N GLU A 157 -2.86 -8.65 12.86
CA GLU A 157 -2.69 -9.43 14.10
C GLU A 157 -3.84 -9.21 15.10
N ARG A 158 -4.44 -8.02 15.09
CA ARG A 158 -5.53 -7.66 16.01
C ARG A 158 -6.92 -7.93 15.46
N HIS A 159 -7.11 -7.80 14.14
CA HIS A 159 -8.43 -7.78 13.52
C HIS A 159 -8.62 -8.81 12.40
N GLY A 160 -7.54 -9.31 11.83
CA GLY A 160 -7.56 -10.23 10.70
C GLY A 160 -8.24 -11.55 11.03
N ARG A 161 -9.06 -12.04 10.11
CA ARG A 161 -9.73 -13.34 10.20
C ARG A 161 -9.28 -14.29 9.10
N VAL A 162 -8.64 -13.74 8.07
CA VAL A 162 -8.07 -14.48 6.95
C VAL A 162 -6.55 -14.57 7.12
N PRO A 163 -5.90 -15.70 6.79
CA PRO A 163 -4.45 -15.81 6.90
C PRO A 163 -3.71 -14.71 6.11
N TRP A 164 -2.68 -14.11 6.70
CA TRP A 164 -1.90 -13.01 6.07
C TRP A 164 -1.48 -13.32 4.64
N LYS A 165 -0.99 -14.54 4.39
CA LYS A 165 -0.61 -15.00 3.05
C LYS A 165 -1.72 -14.84 2.01
N ARG A 166 -2.95 -15.22 2.37
CA ARG A 166 -4.13 -15.10 1.49
C ARG A 166 -4.48 -13.64 1.21
N LEU A 167 -4.06 -12.72 2.07
CA LEU A 167 -4.24 -11.29 1.85
C LEU A 167 -3.24 -10.70 0.84
N VAL A 168 -2.06 -11.28 0.71
CA VAL A 168 -1.01 -10.74 -0.19
C VAL A 168 -1.03 -11.43 -1.56
N GLU A 169 -1.47 -12.69 -1.60
CA GLU A 169 -1.46 -13.55 -2.79
C GLU A 169 -2.13 -12.96 -4.06
N PRO A 170 -3.30 -12.29 -3.99
CA PRO A 170 -3.91 -11.69 -5.16
C PRO A 170 -3.03 -10.60 -5.80
N SER A 171 -2.38 -9.78 -4.99
CA SER A 171 -1.48 -8.72 -5.45
C SER A 171 -0.19 -9.28 -6.04
N ILE A 172 0.35 -10.37 -5.47
CA ILE A 172 1.50 -11.09 -6.05
C ILE A 172 1.15 -11.60 -7.44
N LYS A 173 -0.04 -12.18 -7.60
CA LYS A 173 -0.52 -12.68 -8.89
C LYS A 173 -0.62 -11.54 -9.91
N LEU A 174 -1.27 -10.43 -9.56
CA LEU A 174 -1.35 -9.24 -10.42
C LEU A 174 0.02 -8.71 -10.83
N ALA A 175 0.97 -8.64 -9.90
CA ALA A 175 2.32 -8.15 -10.19
C ALA A 175 3.11 -9.08 -11.13
N ARG A 176 2.85 -10.40 -11.09
CA ARG A 176 3.53 -11.40 -11.93
C ARG A 176 2.90 -11.55 -13.30
N GLU A 177 1.58 -11.61 -13.36
CA GLU A 177 0.83 -11.85 -14.60
C GLU A 177 0.59 -10.57 -15.39
N GLY A 178 0.74 -9.41 -14.73
CA GLY A 178 0.48 -8.10 -15.31
C GLY A 178 -1.00 -7.73 -15.23
N PHE A 179 -1.29 -6.51 -15.69
CA PHE A 179 -2.62 -5.93 -15.68
C PHE A 179 -2.71 -4.85 -16.77
N GLU A 180 -3.93 -4.51 -17.17
CA GLU A 180 -4.17 -3.38 -18.06
C GLU A 180 -4.02 -2.06 -17.30
N VAL A 181 -3.24 -1.13 -17.86
CA VAL A 181 -2.98 0.18 -17.24
C VAL A 181 -4.28 0.99 -17.19
N GLY A 182 -4.77 1.23 -15.97
CA GLY A 182 -5.93 2.08 -15.72
C GLY A 182 -5.68 3.56 -16.03
N SER A 183 -6.75 4.34 -16.15
CA SER A 183 -6.70 5.76 -16.54
C SER A 183 -5.85 6.64 -15.61
N HIS A 184 -5.91 6.39 -14.30
CA HIS A 184 -5.11 7.13 -13.30
C HIS A 184 -3.61 6.87 -13.48
N LEU A 185 -3.20 5.60 -13.56
CA LEU A 185 -1.81 5.25 -13.81
C LEU A 185 -1.34 5.76 -15.18
N ALA A 186 -2.15 5.64 -16.23
CA ALA A 186 -1.81 6.18 -17.55
C ALA A 186 -1.54 7.70 -17.51
N PHE A 187 -2.36 8.45 -16.76
CA PHE A 187 -2.14 9.87 -16.54
C PHE A 187 -0.83 10.15 -15.79
N ALA A 188 -0.57 9.41 -14.70
CA ALA A 188 0.66 9.56 -13.92
C ALA A 188 1.92 9.24 -14.75
N LEU A 189 1.89 8.17 -15.54
CA LEU A 189 2.98 7.79 -16.46
C LEU A 189 3.23 8.90 -17.49
N SER A 190 2.18 9.42 -18.11
CA SER A 190 2.28 10.50 -19.11
C SER A 190 2.87 11.79 -18.51
N LYS A 191 2.48 12.13 -17.28
CA LYS A 191 2.99 13.32 -16.58
C LYS A 191 4.47 13.19 -16.19
N ASN A 192 4.96 11.98 -15.95
CA ASN A 192 6.31 11.71 -15.48
C ASN A 192 7.20 11.05 -16.54
N GLU A 193 6.80 11.06 -17.81
CA GLU A 193 7.46 10.33 -18.89
C GLU A 193 8.98 10.59 -18.95
N ALA A 194 9.38 11.87 -18.89
CA ALA A 194 10.79 12.25 -18.93
C ALA A 194 11.59 11.69 -17.74
N MET A 195 11.01 11.71 -16.53
CA MET A 195 11.64 11.15 -15.33
C MET A 195 11.80 9.64 -15.47
N ILE A 196 10.73 8.95 -15.89
CA ILE A 196 10.70 7.49 -16.05
C ILE A 196 11.73 7.04 -17.09
N LYS A 197 11.81 7.70 -18.25
CA LYS A 197 12.76 7.33 -19.31
C LYS A 197 14.22 7.56 -18.94
N ASN A 198 14.49 8.51 -18.03
CA ASN A 198 15.84 8.86 -17.59
C ASN A 198 16.33 8.02 -16.40
N ASP A 199 15.44 7.29 -15.73
CA ASP A 199 15.80 6.38 -14.63
C ASP A 199 15.80 4.92 -15.12
N ILE A 200 16.92 4.22 -14.92
CA ILE A 200 17.11 2.85 -15.43
C ILE A 200 16.09 1.87 -14.81
N GLY A 201 15.81 2.02 -13.51
CA GLY A 201 14.89 1.14 -12.80
C GLY A 201 13.45 1.38 -13.22
N LEU A 202 13.00 2.64 -13.20
CA LEU A 202 11.64 3.00 -13.63
C LEU A 202 11.41 2.65 -15.10
N LYS A 203 12.39 2.91 -15.98
CA LYS A 203 12.30 2.53 -17.39
C LYS A 203 12.06 1.03 -17.57
N SER A 204 12.78 0.19 -16.83
CA SER A 204 12.64 -1.28 -16.94
C SER A 204 11.26 -1.83 -16.58
N VAL A 205 10.48 -1.08 -15.79
CA VAL A 205 9.16 -1.51 -15.30
C VAL A 205 8.01 -0.81 -16.05
N PHE A 206 8.16 0.50 -16.31
CA PHE A 206 7.07 1.35 -16.79
C PHE A 206 7.14 1.68 -18.28
N THR A 207 8.10 1.13 -19.02
CA THR A 207 8.17 1.26 -20.47
C THR A 207 8.17 -0.11 -21.12
N ASN A 208 7.56 -0.21 -22.30
CA ASN A 208 7.75 -1.37 -23.15
C ASN A 208 9.20 -1.31 -23.64
N GLY A 209 9.95 -2.41 -23.52
CA GLY A 209 11.37 -2.44 -23.87
C GLY A 209 11.61 -1.92 -25.29
N ASP A 210 12.32 -0.80 -25.38
CA ASP A 210 12.89 -0.24 -26.61
C ASP A 210 14.31 -0.77 -26.84
#